data_AF-A0A1S2W919-F1
#
_entry.id   AF-A0A1S2W919-F1
#
_cell.length_a   1.000
_cell.length_b   1.000
_cell.length_c   1.000
_cell.angle_alpha   90.00
_cell.angle_beta   90.00
_cell.angle_gamma   90.00
#
_symmetry.space_group_name_H-M   'P 1'
#
loop_
_entity.id
_entity.type
_entity.pdbx_description
1 polymer ?
#
loop_
_entity_poly.entity_id
_entity_poly.type
_entity_poly.pdbx_seq_one_letter_code
_entity_poly.pdbx_strand_id
1 'polypeptide(L)' 'MKPLQLSADTAVELSKRLNVPLEQLMHMPRHILIQKLVELESEQSKSSTEEETPPSKEL' A
#
# COMPACT_ATOMS: atom_id res chain seq x y z
N MET A 1 8.81 -5.67 -21.21
CA MET A 1 8.00 -5.61 -19.98
C MET A 1 6.55 -5.88 -20.35
N LYS A 2 5.96 -6.96 -19.85
CA LYS A 2 4.54 -7.25 -20.10
C LYS A 2 3.72 -6.18 -19.35
N PRO A 3 2.77 -5.47 -19.99
CA PRO A 3 2.00 -4.44 -19.31
C PRO A 3 1.27 -5.04 -18.11
N LEU A 4 1.18 -4.26 -17.04
CA LEU A 4 0.38 -4.64 -15.87
C LEU A 4 -1.07 -4.85 -16.36
N GLN A 5 -1.55 -6.08 -16.24
CA GLN A 5 -2.95 -6.41 -16.51
C GLN A 5 -3.78 -6.04 -15.28
N LEU A 6 -3.86 -4.75 -15.00
CA LEU A 6 -4.63 -4.20 -13.89
C LEU A 6 -5.72 -3.29 -14.46
N SER A 7 -6.97 -3.52 -14.07
CA SER A 7 -8.06 -2.61 -14.41
C SER A 7 -7.94 -1.33 -13.57
N ALA A 8 -8.51 -0.23 -14.06
CA ALA A 8 -8.53 1.04 -13.34
C ALA A 8 -9.20 0.90 -11.96
N ASP A 9 -10.28 0.13 -11.86
CA ASP A 9 -11.01 -0.08 -10.62
C ASP A 9 -10.15 -0.78 -9.56
N THR A 10 -9.44 -1.84 -9.95
CA THR A 10 -8.54 -2.55 -9.04
C THR A 10 -7.33 -1.69 -8.66
N ALA A 11 -6.83 -0.85 -9.56
CA ALA A 11 -5.75 0.08 -9.24
C ALA A 11 -6.18 1.10 -8.18
N VAL A 12 -7.38 1.68 -8.30
CA VAL A 12 -7.93 2.62 -7.31
C VAL A 12 -8.19 1.95 -5.96
N GLU A 13 -8.65 0.70 -5.96
CA GLU A 13 -8.88 -0.03 -4.72
C GLU A 13 -7.56 -0.40 -4.03
N LEU A 14 -6.57 -0.88 -4.78
CA LEU A 14 -5.25 -1.20 -4.28
C LEU A 14 -4.53 0.04 -3.75
N SER A 15 -4.63 1.18 -4.43
CA SER A 15 -3.99 2.44 -3.99
C SER A 15 -4.51 2.84 -2.60
N LYS A 16 -5.80 2.68 -2.35
CA LYS A 16 -6.43 2.94 -1.04
C LYS A 16 -5.99 1.95 0.03
N ARG A 17 -6.03 0.64 -0.28
CA ARG A 17 -5.66 -0.41 0.68
C ARG A 17 -4.19 -0.39 1.06
N LEU A 18 -3.32 -0.09 0.10
CA LEU A 18 -1.87 0.02 0.29
C LEU A 18 -1.44 1.39 0.83
N ASN A 19 -2.38 2.34 0.96
CA ASN A 19 -2.11 3.74 1.28
C ASN A 19 -1.00 4.36 0.40
N VAL A 20 -1.04 4.05 -0.91
CA VAL A 20 -0.05 4.48 -1.91
C VAL A 20 -0.77 5.28 -3.00
N PRO A 21 -0.22 6.40 -3.50
CA PRO A 21 -0.82 7.16 -4.60
C PRO A 21 -0.96 6.35 -5.89
N LEU A 22 -2.05 6.60 -6.63
CA LEU A 22 -2.40 5.86 -7.85
C LEU A 22 -1.32 6.00 -8.93
N GLU A 23 -0.74 7.20 -9.10
CA GLU A 23 0.36 7.43 -10.05
C GLU A 23 1.53 6.50 -9.76
N GLN A 24 1.92 6.39 -8.49
CA GLN A 24 3.01 5.51 -8.06
C GLN A 24 2.66 4.04 -8.29
N LEU A 25 1.42 3.64 -8.01
CA LEU A 25 0.93 2.27 -8.22
C LEU A 25 1.01 1.87 -9.71
N MET A 26 0.66 2.78 -10.62
CA MET A 26 0.68 2.55 -12.07
C MET A 26 2.09 2.41 -12.64
N HIS A 27 3.08 3.04 -12.00
CA HIS A 27 4.50 2.89 -12.34
C HIS A 27 5.19 1.75 -11.58
N MET A 28 4.50 1.13 -10.62
CA MET A 28 5.09 0.13 -9.74
C MET A 28 5.28 -1.20 -10.47
N PRO A 29 6.47 -1.82 -10.38
CA PRO A 29 6.66 -3.13 -10.99
C PRO A 29 5.87 -4.22 -10.24
N ARG A 30 5.38 -5.21 -11.00
CA ARG A 30 4.46 -6.26 -10.50
C ARG A 30 4.96 -7.00 -9.24
N HIS A 31 6.25 -7.27 -9.13
CA HIS A 31 6.80 -8.00 -7.98
C HIS A 31 6.72 -7.19 -6.68
N ILE A 32 6.82 -5.85 -6.75
CA ILE A 32 6.69 -4.98 -5.58
C ILE A 32 5.23 -4.94 -5.11
N LEU A 33 4.27 -4.91 -6.04
CA LEU A 33 2.84 -5.01 -5.70
C LEU A 33 2.53 -6.30 -4.93
N ILE A 34 3.09 -7.43 -5.37
CA ILE A 34 2.95 -8.72 -4.69
C ILE A 34 3.55 -8.65 -3.28
N GLN A 35 4.75 -8.09 -3.14
CA GLN A 35 5.39 -7.94 -1.84
C GLN A 35 4.55 -7.11 -0.87
N LYS A 36 4.05 -5.95 -1.31
CA LYS A 36 3.21 -5.11 -0.46
C LYS A 36 1.86 -5.73 -0.11
N LEU A 37 1.29 -6.54 -1.00
CA LEU A 37 0.07 -7.31 -0.68
C LEU A 37 0.32 -8.35 0.42
N VAL A 38 1.46 -9.04 0.38
CA VAL A 38 1.87 -9.98 1.43
C VAL A 38 2.17 -9.25 2.75
N GLU A 39 2.81 -8.08 2.68
CA GLU A 39 3.02 -7.20 3.84
C GLU A 39 1.67 -6.78 4.45
N LEU A 40 0.71 -6.32 3.64
CA LEU A 40 -0.63 -5.96 4.10
C LEU A 40 -1.38 -7.09 4.79
N GLU A 41 -1.36 -8.31 4.25
CA GLU A 41 -2.01 -9.47 4.89
C GLU A 41 -1.35 -9.82 6.24
N SER A 42 -0.03 -9.68 6.31
CA SER A 42 0.75 -9.89 7.52
C SER A 42 0.51 -8.80 8.56
N GLU A 43 0.38 -7.55 8.12
CA GLU A 43 0.03 -6.40 8.95
C GLU A 43 -1.42 -6.48 9.42
N GLN A 44 -2.38 -6.87 8.58
CA GLN A 44 -3.79 -7.08 9.00
C GLN A 44 -3.90 -8.09 10.16
N SER A 45 -2.97 -9.05 10.23
CA SER A 45 -2.89 -10.02 11.32
C SER A 45 -2.21 -9.47 12.59
N LYS A 46 -1.57 -8.30 12.52
CA LYS A 46 -0.73 -7.70 13.57
C LYS A 46 -1.17 -6.28 13.99
N SER A 47 -1.89 -5.54 13.15
CA SER A 47 -2.28 -4.15 13.31
C SER A 47 -3.66 -4.02 13.95
N SER A 48 -3.74 -4.45 15.21
CA SER A 48 -4.61 -3.82 16.21
C SER A 48 -3.73 -3.13 17.26
N THR A 49 -2.59 -2.57 16.87
CA THR A 49 -1.81 -1.71 17.76
C THR A 49 -0.91 -0.83 16.89
N GLU A 50 -0.96 0.48 17.16
CA GLU A 50 0.07 1.48 16.82
C GLU A 50 0.04 2.02 15.38
N GLU A 51 -0.63 3.17 15.20
CA GLU A 51 -0.02 4.40 14.67
C GLU A 51 -1.02 5.55 14.79
N GLU A 52 -1.12 6.15 15.99
CA GLU A 52 -1.43 7.58 16.14
C GLU A 52 -0.63 8.09 17.35
N THR A 53 0.47 8.80 17.09
CA THR A 53 0.91 10.00 17.85
C THR A 53 2.21 10.55 17.25
N PRO A 54 2.19 11.70 16.56
CA PRO A 54 3.42 12.41 16.22
C PRO A 54 4.04 12.99 17.51
N PRO A 55 5.38 12.94 17.70
CA PRO A 55 6.01 13.55 18.86
C PRO A 55 5.99 15.07 18.70
N SER A 56 4.99 15.72 19.29
CA SER A 56 4.93 17.16 19.46
C SER A 56 4.82 17.49 20.94
N LYS A 57 5.95 17.77 21.59
CA LYS A 57 6.10 18.95 22.47
C LYS A 57 7.56 19.11 22.92
N GLU A 58 8.13 20.27 22.60
CA GLU A 58 9.22 20.90 23.35
C GLU A 58 8.83 21.08 24.83
N LEU A 59 9.78 20.83 25.74
CA LEU A 59 10.20 21.65 26.91
C LEU A 59 10.87 20.79 27.98
#